data_AF-A0A0P9EMN3-F1
#
_entry.id   AF-A0A0P9EMN3-F1
#
_cell.length_a   1.000
_cell.length_b   1.000
_cell.length_c   1.000
_cell.angle_alpha   90.00
_cell.angle_beta   90.00
_cell.angle_gamma   90.00
#
_symmetry.space_group_name_H-M   'P 1'
#
loop_
_entity.id
_entity.type
_entity.pdbx_description
1 polymer ?
#
loop_
_entity_poly.entity_id
_entity_poly.type
_entity_poly.pdbx_seq_one_letter_code
_entity_poly.pdbx_strand_id
1 'polypeptide(L)' 'MSESVYYLEYITADEERVFLRFDNENDRDGCHISLDMYKVQLGPVDMQVLLGIANKFGGQVARPDGENLL' A
#
# COMPACT_ATOMS: atom_id res chain seq x y z
N MET A 1 -12.50 -8.93 19.75
CA MET A 1 -11.84 -9.49 18.55
C MET A 1 -10.51 -8.80 18.44
N SER A 2 -9.40 -9.51 18.18
CA SER A 2 -8.12 -8.81 17.98
C SER A 2 -8.25 -7.97 16.71
N GLU A 3 -8.09 -6.65 16.83
CA GLU A 3 -7.98 -5.76 15.67
C GLU A 3 -6.62 -6.03 15.03
N SER A 4 -6.59 -7.05 14.17
CA SER A 4 -5.40 -7.38 13.40
C SER A 4 -5.16 -6.26 12.40
N VAL A 5 -3.97 -5.66 12.46
CA VAL A 5 -3.50 -4.69 11.47
C VAL A 5 -2.76 -5.45 10.38
N TYR A 6 -3.05 -5.10 9.13
CA TYR A 6 -2.46 -5.74 7.95
C TYR A 6 -1.50 -4.78 7.26
N TYR A 7 -0.32 -5.27 6.89
CA TYR A 7 0.71 -4.46 6.26
C TYR A 7 1.01 -4.93 4.83
N LEU A 8 1.32 -3.98 3.95
CA LEU A 8 1.87 -4.22 2.62
C LEU A 8 3.18 -3.45 2.49
N GLU A 9 4.26 -4.17 2.21
CA GLU A 9 5.53 -3.57 1.80
C GLU A 9 5.55 -3.45 0.27
N TYR A 10 5.89 -2.27 -0.23
CA TYR A 10 5.97 -1.99 -1.66
C TYR A 10 7.25 -1.23 -2.01
N ILE A 11 7.86 -1.55 -3.15
CA ILE A 11 9.00 -0.81 -3.70
C ILE A 11 8.51 -0.03 -4.91
N THR A 12 8.57 1.29 -4.85
CA THR A 12 8.19 2.18 -5.96
C THR A 12 9.19 2.09 -7.11
N ALA A 13 8.83 2.67 -8.25
CA ALA A 13 9.72 2.76 -9.40
C ALA A 13 11.02 3.53 -9.13
N ASP A 14 11.01 4.42 -8.13
CA ASP A 14 12.18 5.19 -7.68
C ASP A 14 13.02 4.44 -6.63
N GLU A 15 12.80 3.12 -6.49
CA GLU A 15 13.43 2.24 -5.51
C GLU A 15 13.14 2.61 -4.03
N GLU A 16 12.13 3.45 -3.79
CA GLU A 16 11.69 3.80 -2.44
C GLU A 16 10.85 2.68 -1.85
N ARG A 17 11.22 2.23 -0.64
CA ARG A 17 10.47 1.23 0.11
C ARG A 17 9.42 1.92 0.98
N VAL A 18 8.16 1.55 0.77
CA VAL A 18 7.00 2.11 1.47
C VAL A 18 6.25 0.99 2.19
N PHE A 19 5.85 1.24 3.43
CA PHE A 19 4.95 0.37 4.17
C PHE A 19 3.57 0.99 4.20
N LEU A 20 2.55 0.20 3.89
CA LEU A 20 1.15 0.59 3.97
C LEU A 20 0.47 -0.24 5.06
N ARG A 21 -0.35 0.41 5.87
CA ARG A 21 -1.19 -0.17 6.90
C ARG A 21 -2.65 -0.20 6.44
N PHE A 22 -3.35 -1.28 6.76
CA PHE A 22 -4.76 -1.49 6.52
C PHE A 22 -5.43 -2.10 7.76
N ASP A 23 -6.70 -1.76 7.97
CA ASP A 23 -7.52 -2.34 9.05
C ASP A 23 -8.21 -3.66 8.63
N ASN A 24 -8.08 -4.05 7.35
CA ASN A 24 -8.75 -5.20 6.74
C ASN A 24 -7.83 -5.90 5.74
N GLU A 25 -7.76 -7.23 5.82
CA GLU A 25 -6.94 -8.05 4.93
C GLU A 25 -7.37 -7.93 3.47
N ASN A 26 -8.67 -7.90 3.21
CA ASN A 26 -9.21 -7.81 1.85
C ASN A 26 -8.82 -6.50 1.16
N ASP A 27 -8.72 -5.42 1.94
CA ASP A 27 -8.31 -4.11 1.44
C ASP A 27 -6.80 -4.08 1.13
N ARG A 28 -5.99 -4.71 2.00
CA ARG A 28 -4.56 -4.92 1.75
C ARG A 28 -4.33 -5.72 0.47
N ASP A 29 -5.05 -6.83 0.29
CA ASP A 29 -4.92 -7.69 -0.88
C ASP A 29 -5.44 -7.02 -2.16
N GLY A 30 -6.58 -6.33 -2.06
CA GLY A 30 -7.13 -5.55 -3.16
C GLY A 30 -6.18 -4.44 -3.63
N CYS A 31 -5.52 -3.77 -2.68
CA CYS A 31 -4.48 -2.78 -2.97
C CYS A 31 -3.30 -3.42 -3.71
N HIS A 32 -2.75 -4.52 -3.19
CA HIS A 32 -1.62 -5.22 -3.81
C HIS A 32 -1.92 -5.66 -5.24
N ILE A 33 -3.07 -6.32 -5.46
CA ILE A 33 -3.51 -6.75 -6.80
C ILE A 33 -3.66 -5.56 -7.75
N SER A 34 -4.22 -4.44 -7.27
CA SER A 34 -4.42 -3.25 -8.09
C SER A 34 -3.09 -2.59 -8.49
N LEU A 35 -2.10 -2.59 -7.61
CA LEU A 35 -0.75 -2.09 -7.91
C LEU A 35 -0.05 -2.95 -8.97
N ASP A 36 -0.14 -4.27 -8.85
CA ASP A 36 0.41 -5.19 -9.84
C ASP A 36 -0.27 -5.03 -11.20
N MET A 37 -1.60 -4.92 -11.20
CA MET A 37 -2.36 -4.70 -12.43
C MET A 37 -2.02 -3.37 -13.10
N TYR A 38 -1.90 -2.29 -12.31
CA TYR A 38 -1.45 -1.00 -12.81
C TYR A 38 -0.06 -1.11 -13.44
N LYS A 39 0.87 -1.77 -12.74
CA LYS A 39 2.25 -1.94 -13.20
C LYS A 39 2.35 -2.64 -14.55
N VAL A 40 1.54 -3.68 -14.73
CA VAL A 40 1.48 -4.46 -15.98
C VAL A 40 0.84 -3.65 -17.13
N GLN A 41 -0.19 -2.86 -16.86
CA GLN A 41 -1.01 -2.24 -17.90
C GLN A 41 -0.61 -0.80 -18.26
N LEU A 42 -0.18 -0.02 -17.28
CA LEU A 42 -0.04 1.44 -17.37
C LEU A 42 1.39 1.92 -17.14
N GLY A 43 2.26 1.09 -16.56
CA GLY A 43 3.67 1.37 -16.40
C GLY A 43 4.10 1.55 -14.93
N PRO A 44 5.22 2.24 -14.67
CA PRO A 44 5.81 2.29 -13.34
C PRO A 44 4.85 2.85 -12.28
N VAL A 45 4.98 2.34 -11.05
CA VAL A 45 4.25 2.83 -9.87
C VAL A 45 5.18 3.74 -9.09
N ASP A 46 5.00 5.04 -9.25
CA ASP A 46 5.63 6.06 -8.40
C ASP A 46 4.83 6.26 -7.10
N MET A 47 5.31 7.14 -6.23
CA MET A 47 4.66 7.45 -4.96
C MET A 47 3.24 8.02 -5.13
N GLN A 48 3.00 8.82 -6.18
CA GLN A 48 1.67 9.40 -6.42
C GLN A 48 0.65 8.32 -6.80
N VAL A 49 1.03 7.40 -7.68
CA VAL A 49 0.20 6.25 -8.08
C VAL A 49 -0.04 5.35 -6.88
N LEU A 50 1.00 5.03 -6.11
CA LEU A 50 0.92 4.19 -4.91
C LEU A 50 -0.11 4.76 -3.93
N LEU A 51 0.01 6.03 -3.55
CA LEU A 51 -0.92 6.69 -2.62
C LEU A 51 -2.34 6.76 -3.18
N GLY A 52 -2.48 7.03 -4.48
CA GLY A 52 -3.78 7.09 -5.14
C GLY A 52 -4.52 5.74 -5.14
N ILE A 53 -3.79 4.64 -5.33
CA ILE A 53 -4.35 3.29 -5.26
C ILE A 53 -4.60 2.90 -3.80
N ALA A 54 -3.64 3.08 -2.90
CA ALA A 54 -3.77 2.75 -1.48
C ALA A 54 -4.98 3.43 -0.83
N ASN A 55 -5.20 4.72 -1.12
CA ASN A 55 -6.34 5.47 -0.58
C ASN A 55 -7.71 4.90 -0.99
N LYS A 56 -7.82 4.27 -2.18
CA LYS A 56 -9.07 3.60 -2.61
C LYS A 56 -9.44 2.41 -1.74
N PHE A 57 -8.44 1.81 -1.09
CA PHE A 57 -8.57 0.68 -0.17
C PHE A 57 -8.40 1.11 1.30
N GLY A 58 -8.41 2.41 1.60
CA GLY A 58 -8.21 2.90 2.97
C GLY A 58 -6.79 2.66 3.54
N GLY A 59 -5.80 2.40 2.67
CA GLY A 59 -4.41 2.23 3.06
C GLY A 59 -3.75 3.52 3.51
N GLN A 60 -2.97 3.45 4.58
CA GLN A 60 -2.24 4.58 5.16
C GLN A 60 -0.74 4.29 5.15
N VAL A 61 0.10 5.31 4.92
CA VAL A 61 1.56 5.13 5.03
C VAL A 61 1.91 4.85 6.49
N ALA A 62 2.59 3.73 6.71
CA ALA A 62 3.16 3.34 7.97
C ALA A 62 4.68 3.54 7.93
N ARG A 63 5.26 3.81 9.10
CA ARG A 63 6.71 3.76 9.25
C ARG A 63 7.21 2.31 9.18
N PRO A 64 8.50 2.11 8.86
CA PRO A 64 9.13 0.79 8.86
C PRO A 64 9.13 0.09 10.24
N ASP A 65 8.85 0.81 11.33
CA ASP A 65 8.66 0.27 12.68
C ASP A 65 7.19 -0.07 13.02
N GLY A 66 6.25 0.19 12.10
CA GLY A 66 4.82 -0.09 12.27
C GLY A 66 4.00 1.04 12.91
N GLU A 67 4.56 2.22 13.18
CA GLU A 67 3.79 3.36 13.71
C GLU A 67 3.23 4.27 12.59
N ASN A 68 1.99 4.76 12.76
CA ASN A 68 1.34 5.70 11.83
C ASN A 68 2.05 7.06 11.81
N LEU A 69 2.14 7.70 10.63
CA LEU A 69 2.36 9.14 10.52
C LEU A 69 0.99 9.83 10.54
N LEU A 70 0.74 10.57 11.64
CA LEU A 70 -0.42 11.46 11.83
C LEU A 70 -0.49 12.56 10.77
#